data_AF-A0A954FDC6-F1
#
_entry.id   AF-A0A954FDC6-F1
#
_cell.length_a   1.000
_cell.length_b   1.000
_cell.length_c   1.000
_cell.angle_alpha   90.00
_cell.angle_beta   90.00
_cell.angle_gamma   90.00
#
_symmetry.space_group_name_H-M   'P 1'
#
loop_
_entity.id
_entity.type
_entity.pdbx_description
1 polymer ?
#
loop_
_entity_poly.entity_id
_entity_poly.type
_entity_poly.pdbx_seq_one_letter_code
_entity_poly.pdbx_strand_id
1 'polypeptide(L)'
;MIQRNHSDDRLLQQYLDRSMSPEELDSFEARLCHEPELAERLITFASDDLVLAEWGASLEREQQQAVSAVSTTHPVSGQIFNRANRTVVVSGMASIFSVFLLLGGYLLFQSVLSSPRVNTQERVVFSSGEPVENHIKQTLNEGSAELHFPTGAKVLISAPASYEVTGNNSMHLQQGSFIANVPSSGIGFQVDTPHGRVIDLGTLFSVQTVEKLDTRVQVYRGKVIASLMNRAGGVQSSKQLSEHQSATINSTKNEIEEADDSLSLAEKCGILHLSDSVVLQESMPDALATGKYQVFEHDGLAFVFPERTQVSLKSDLELVTQPAETRSKKRAGVITAGTNVDCYRIYYDPAQKEGAYIPVLGEIHFDRPILGVILDRKVLTQTDRLFHPLCRNDSNRLFIHQGTETDTGGKDPKARYDEVKISPDRRTLSFMLLSGERFVDEFRVIVRSPQ
;
A
#
# COMPACT_ATOMS: atom_id res chain seq x y z
N MET A 1 -31.38 11.63 -25.05
CA MET A 1 -30.57 11.96 -23.86
C MET A 1 -30.97 11.10 -22.67
N ILE A 2 -32.22 11.16 -22.19
CA ILE A 2 -32.69 10.40 -21.01
C ILE A 2 -32.47 8.87 -21.09
N GLN A 3 -32.80 8.22 -22.21
CA GLN A 3 -32.58 6.76 -22.37
C GLN A 3 -31.10 6.36 -22.42
N ARG A 4 -30.23 7.23 -22.95
CA ARG A 4 -28.78 6.98 -22.98
C ARG A 4 -28.20 7.09 -21.57
N ASN A 5 -28.61 8.11 -20.81
CA ASN A 5 -28.14 8.28 -19.44
C ASN A 5 -28.50 7.09 -18.54
N HIS A 6 -29.74 6.59 -18.59
CA HIS A 6 -30.13 5.38 -17.84
C HIS A 6 -29.37 4.12 -18.26
N SER A 7 -29.05 3.99 -19.55
CA SER A 7 -28.22 2.88 -20.03
C SER A 7 -26.79 2.97 -19.49
N ASP A 8 -26.23 4.18 -19.45
CA ASP A 8 -24.88 4.42 -18.94
C ASP A 8 -24.79 4.20 -17.43
N ASP A 9 -25.79 4.62 -16.65
CA ASP A 9 -25.84 4.38 -15.19
C ASP A 9 -25.83 2.88 -14.89
N ARG A 10 -26.60 2.09 -15.65
CA ARG A 10 -26.60 0.63 -15.49
C ARG A 10 -25.24 0.02 -15.79
N LEU A 11 -24.56 0.51 -16.82
CA LEU A 11 -23.21 0.05 -17.16
C LEU A 11 -22.20 0.47 -16.08
N LEU A 12 -22.26 1.70 -15.58
CA LEU A 12 -21.41 2.14 -14.47
C LEU A 12 -21.58 1.25 -13.24
N GLN A 13 -22.81 0.94 -12.86
CA GLN A 13 -23.09 0.04 -11.74
C GLN A 13 -22.56 -1.38 -11.99
N GLN A 14 -22.83 -1.96 -13.18
CA GLN A 14 -22.31 -3.29 -13.54
C GLN A 14 -20.78 -3.35 -13.55
N TYR A 15 -20.12 -2.25 -13.91
CA TYR A 15 -18.67 -2.10 -13.91
C TYR A 15 -18.11 -2.11 -12.49
N LEU A 16 -18.68 -1.30 -11.59
CA LEU A 16 -18.30 -1.24 -10.17
C LEU A 16 -18.57 -2.57 -9.44
N ASP A 17 -19.69 -3.22 -9.74
CA ASP A 17 -20.09 -4.54 -9.21
C ASP A 17 -19.27 -5.70 -9.81
N ARG A 18 -18.41 -5.44 -10.81
CA ARG A 18 -17.62 -6.45 -11.53
C ARG A 18 -18.47 -7.57 -12.14
N SER A 19 -19.65 -7.22 -12.64
CA SER A 19 -20.62 -8.17 -13.21
C SER A 19 -20.66 -8.18 -14.74
N MET A 20 -19.78 -7.41 -15.41
CA MET A 20 -19.66 -7.40 -16.86
C MET A 20 -18.91 -8.62 -17.41
N SER A 21 -19.27 -9.04 -18.62
CA SER A 21 -18.44 -9.98 -19.38
C SER A 21 -17.16 -9.30 -19.90
N PRO A 22 -16.09 -10.05 -20.25
CA PRO A 22 -14.85 -9.46 -20.76
C PRO A 22 -15.03 -8.58 -22.00
N GLU A 23 -15.90 -8.98 -22.94
CA GLU A 23 -16.16 -8.20 -24.16
C GLU A 23 -16.90 -6.89 -23.85
N GLU A 24 -17.87 -6.92 -22.93
CA GLU A 24 -18.59 -5.73 -22.47
C GLU A 24 -17.66 -4.78 -21.69
N LEU A 25 -16.78 -5.34 -20.86
CA LEU A 25 -15.79 -4.60 -20.08
C LEU A 25 -14.85 -3.80 -20.99
N ASP A 26 -14.24 -4.46 -21.97
CA ASP A 26 -13.32 -3.81 -22.92
C ASP A 26 -14.04 -2.73 -23.74
N SER A 27 -15.28 -3.01 -24.17
CA SER A 27 -16.10 -2.02 -24.88
C SER A 27 -16.46 -0.83 -23.98
N PHE A 28 -16.70 -1.05 -22.69
CA PHE A 28 -17.08 0.00 -21.76
C PHE A 28 -15.89 0.90 -21.40
N GLU A 29 -14.72 0.31 -21.13
CA GLU A 29 -13.50 1.06 -20.86
C GLU A 29 -13.03 1.87 -22.08
N ALA A 30 -13.18 1.33 -23.29
CA ALA A 30 -12.96 2.08 -24.51
C ALA A 30 -13.87 3.32 -24.59
N ARG A 31 -15.13 3.22 -24.14
CA ARG A 31 -16.03 4.38 -24.05
C ARG A 31 -15.57 5.37 -22.98
N LEU A 32 -15.15 4.92 -21.79
CA LEU A 32 -14.61 5.81 -20.76
C LEU A 32 -13.43 6.65 -21.29
N CYS A 33 -12.60 6.09 -22.17
CA CYS A 33 -11.49 6.82 -22.78
C CYS A 33 -11.91 7.86 -23.83
N HIS A 34 -13.02 7.66 -24.55
CA HIS A 34 -13.45 8.51 -25.67
C HIS A 34 -14.66 9.40 -25.37
N GLU A 35 -15.38 9.13 -24.27
CA GLU A 35 -16.54 9.88 -23.79
C GLU A 35 -16.20 10.52 -22.44
N PRO A 36 -15.60 11.72 -22.40
CA PRO A 36 -15.23 12.39 -21.15
C PRO A 36 -16.37 12.53 -20.14
N GLU A 37 -17.58 12.80 -20.63
CA GLU A 37 -18.79 12.89 -19.79
C GLU A 37 -19.07 11.56 -19.06
N LEU A 38 -18.74 10.41 -19.66
CA LEU A 38 -18.90 9.10 -19.03
C LEU A 38 -17.84 8.86 -17.95
N ALA A 39 -16.59 9.29 -18.19
CA ALA A 39 -15.52 9.21 -17.20
C ALA A 39 -15.77 10.13 -15.99
N GLU A 40 -16.27 11.35 -16.20
CA GLU A 40 -16.70 12.24 -15.12
C GLU A 40 -17.89 11.67 -14.35
N ARG A 41 -18.83 11.01 -15.05
CA ARG A 41 -19.93 10.30 -14.41
C ARG A 41 -19.43 9.11 -13.59
N LEU A 42 -18.39 8.38 -14.02
CA LEU A 42 -17.79 7.31 -13.21
C LEU A 42 -17.28 7.85 -11.87
N ILE A 43 -16.59 8.99 -11.87
CA ILE A 43 -16.11 9.62 -10.61
C ILE A 43 -17.30 9.95 -9.69
N THR A 44 -18.34 10.55 -10.25
CA THR A 44 -19.55 10.92 -9.49
C THR A 44 -20.25 9.67 -8.94
N PHE A 45 -20.46 8.66 -9.80
CA PHE A 45 -21.19 7.44 -9.47
C PHE A 45 -20.43 6.59 -8.45
N ALA A 46 -19.12 6.46 -8.58
CA ALA A 46 -18.28 5.77 -7.60
C ALA A 46 -18.25 6.51 -6.25
N SER A 47 -18.36 7.84 -6.27
CA SER A 47 -18.48 8.64 -5.05
C SER A 47 -19.87 8.49 -4.40
N ASP A 48 -20.94 8.41 -5.19
CA ASP A 48 -22.31 8.23 -4.70
C ASP A 48 -22.57 6.81 -4.19
N ASP A 49 -22.05 5.77 -4.86
CA ASP A 49 -22.13 4.37 -4.38
C ASP A 49 -21.40 4.19 -3.05
N LEU A 50 -20.33 4.94 -2.81
CA LEU A 50 -19.68 5.00 -1.50
C LEU A 50 -20.64 5.53 -0.43
N VAL A 51 -21.36 6.62 -0.71
CA VAL A 51 -22.36 7.21 0.19
C VAL A 51 -23.54 6.27 0.42
N LEU A 52 -23.98 5.55 -0.62
CA LEU A 52 -25.06 4.56 -0.50
C LEU A 52 -24.62 3.33 0.30
N ALA A 53 -23.40 2.84 0.11
CA ALA A 53 -22.82 1.77 0.92
C ALA A 53 -22.68 2.19 2.39
N GLU A 54 -22.32 3.44 2.64
CA GLU A 54 -22.27 4.05 3.97
C GLU A 54 -23.66 4.05 4.66
N TRP A 55 -24.71 4.41 3.91
CA TRP A 55 -26.09 4.41 4.40
C TRP A 55 -26.67 3.00 4.56
N GLY A 56 -26.35 2.07 3.66
CA GLY A 56 -26.75 0.67 3.79
C GLY A 56 -26.15 0.01 5.04
N ALA A 57 -24.85 0.23 5.27
CA ALA A 57 -24.16 -0.27 6.45
C ALA A 57 -24.63 0.37 7.76
N SER A 58 -25.19 1.58 7.73
CA SER A 58 -25.80 2.22 8.90
C SER A 58 -27.20 1.66 9.21
N LEU A 59 -28.01 1.40 8.17
CA LEU A 59 -29.33 0.76 8.30
C LEU A 59 -29.23 -0.69 8.80
N GLU A 60 -28.27 -1.48 8.30
CA GLU A 60 -28.04 -2.85 8.80
C GLU A 60 -27.61 -2.86 10.27
N ARG A 61 -26.83 -1.85 10.70
CA ARG A 61 -26.43 -1.63 12.10
C ARG A 61 -27.62 -1.25 12.99
N GLU A 62 -28.52 -0.39 12.52
CA GLU A 62 -29.77 -0.08 13.23
C GLU A 62 -30.67 -1.32 13.35
N GLN A 63 -30.73 -2.15 12.31
CA GLN A 63 -31.53 -3.38 12.31
C GLN A 63 -30.93 -4.45 13.24
N GLN A 64 -29.61 -4.61 13.29
CA GLN A 64 -28.93 -5.52 14.23
C GLN A 64 -28.99 -5.03 15.70
N GLN A 65 -29.02 -3.70 15.93
CA GLN A 65 -29.31 -3.14 17.24
C GLN A 65 -30.77 -3.33 17.66
N ALA A 66 -31.73 -3.23 16.72
CA ALA A 66 -33.14 -3.47 16.99
C ALA A 66 -33.48 -4.95 17.27
N VAL A 67 -32.82 -5.90 16.60
CA VAL A 67 -33.02 -7.34 16.80
C VAL A 67 -32.46 -7.82 18.16
N SER A 68 -31.44 -7.16 18.70
CA SER A 68 -30.89 -7.48 20.03
C SER A 68 -31.74 -6.96 21.20
N ALA A 69 -32.71 -6.07 20.94
CA ALA A 69 -33.55 -5.44 21.97
C ALA A 69 -34.88 -6.17 22.24
N VAL A 70 -35.25 -7.18 21.43
CA VAL A 70 -36.53 -7.89 21.56
C VAL A 70 -36.30 -9.37 21.86
N SER A 71 -35.91 -9.67 23.09
CA SER A 71 -36.08 -11.00 23.68
C SER A 71 -36.10 -10.90 25.19
N THR A 72 -37.30 -10.83 25.77
CA THR A 72 -37.68 -11.51 27.03
C THR A 72 -39.15 -11.22 27.35
N THR A 73 -40.02 -12.21 27.11
CA THR A 73 -41.35 -12.29 27.72
C THR A 73 -41.29 -13.23 28.92
N HIS A 74 -41.85 -12.79 30.05
CA HIS A 74 -41.97 -13.55 31.30
C HIS A 74 -43.08 -14.63 31.22
N PRO A 75 -42.94 -15.76 31.95
CA PRO A 75 -44.09 -16.50 32.47
C PRO A 75 -44.35 -16.19 33.95
N VAL A 76 -45.64 -16.22 34.30
CA VAL A 76 -46.23 -16.01 35.63
C VAL A 76 -46.19 -17.29 36.47
N SER A 77 -45.83 -17.19 37.74
CA SER A 77 -46.64 -17.67 38.89
C SER A 77 -45.80 -17.66 40.17
N GLY A 78 -46.29 -16.97 41.20
CA GLY A 78 -45.70 -16.95 42.52
C GLY A 78 -46.40 -17.87 43.51
N GLN A 79 -45.75 -18.06 44.65
CA GLN A 79 -46.24 -18.08 46.04
C GLN A 79 -45.25 -18.92 46.87
N ILE A 80 -44.97 -18.76 48.16
CA ILE A 80 -45.11 -17.75 49.24
C ILE A 80 -44.20 -18.31 50.38
N PHE A 81 -43.69 -17.43 51.24
CA PHE A 81 -42.85 -17.69 52.43
C PHE A 81 -43.38 -18.72 53.44
N ASN A 82 -42.46 -19.32 54.22
CA ASN A 82 -42.57 -19.33 55.69
C ASN A 82 -41.26 -19.63 56.43
N ARG A 83 -40.73 -18.68 57.22
CA ARG A 83 -40.63 -18.72 58.69
C ARG A 83 -39.68 -17.65 59.25
N ALA A 84 -39.96 -17.31 60.50
CA ALA A 84 -39.65 -16.06 61.17
C ALA A 84 -38.28 -15.95 61.86
N ASN A 85 -37.87 -14.69 61.99
CA ASN A 85 -37.12 -14.03 63.06
C ASN A 85 -35.76 -14.58 63.52
N ARG A 86 -34.72 -13.77 63.26
CA ARG A 86 -33.93 -13.14 64.32
C ARG A 86 -33.19 -11.89 63.81
N THR A 87 -33.28 -10.82 64.59
CA THR A 87 -32.74 -9.47 64.40
C THR A 87 -31.25 -9.35 64.75
N VAL A 88 -30.63 -8.26 64.25
CA VAL A 88 -29.55 -7.41 64.84
C VAL A 88 -28.26 -7.28 63.99
N VAL A 89 -28.18 -6.12 63.33
CA VAL A 89 -27.06 -5.16 63.22
C VAL A 89 -25.73 -5.61 62.62
N VAL A 90 -25.50 -5.22 61.35
CA VAL A 90 -24.27 -4.56 60.87
C VAL A 90 -24.66 -3.56 59.75
N SER A 91 -25.21 -2.39 60.12
CA SER A 91 -25.78 -1.42 59.14
C SER A 91 -24.88 -0.21 58.83
N GLY A 92 -23.59 -0.22 59.16
CA GLY A 92 -22.69 0.91 58.87
C GLY A 92 -21.75 0.70 57.69
N MET A 93 -21.13 -0.48 57.61
CA MET A 93 -20.04 -0.73 56.65
C MET A 93 -20.49 -1.27 55.30
N ALA A 94 -21.60 -2.01 55.25
CA ALA A 94 -22.12 -2.57 53.99
C ALA A 94 -22.64 -1.48 53.05
N SER A 95 -23.22 -0.41 53.59
CA SER A 95 -23.77 0.72 52.81
C SER A 95 -22.69 1.56 52.16
N ILE A 96 -21.54 1.72 52.81
CA ILE A 96 -20.39 2.44 52.24
C ILE A 96 -19.76 1.59 51.14
N PHE A 97 -19.61 0.27 51.36
CA PHE A 97 -19.08 -0.64 50.35
C PHE A 97 -19.97 -0.72 49.11
N SER A 98 -21.30 -0.73 49.26
CA SER A 98 -22.23 -0.74 48.12
C SER A 98 -22.24 0.60 47.38
N VAL A 99 -22.10 1.74 48.06
CA VAL A 99 -21.93 3.04 47.38
C VAL A 99 -20.57 3.12 46.67
N PHE A 100 -19.49 2.58 47.24
CA PHE A 100 -18.18 2.51 46.55
C PHE A 100 -18.16 1.48 45.42
N LEU A 101 -18.92 0.39 45.51
CA LEU A 101 -19.09 -0.58 44.40
C LEU A 101 -19.96 -0.01 43.29
N LEU A 102 -21.00 0.75 43.63
CA LEU A 102 -21.84 1.42 42.65
C LEU A 102 -21.13 2.63 42.05
N LEU A 103 -20.35 3.38 42.82
CA LEU A 103 -19.55 4.50 42.32
C LEU A 103 -18.32 4.02 41.55
N GLY A 104 -17.62 3.01 42.04
CA GLY A 104 -16.53 2.35 41.33
C GLY A 104 -17.03 1.62 40.08
N GLY A 105 -18.19 0.99 40.15
CA GLY A 105 -18.91 0.43 39.01
C GLY A 105 -19.39 1.51 38.04
N TYR A 106 -19.87 2.66 38.51
CA TYR A 106 -20.26 3.80 37.68
C TYR A 106 -19.06 4.50 37.06
N LEU A 107 -17.93 4.62 37.76
CA LEU A 107 -16.69 5.17 37.23
C LEU A 107 -16.02 4.19 36.25
N LEU A 108 -16.08 2.88 36.52
CA LEU A 108 -15.66 1.84 35.58
C LEU A 108 -16.58 1.76 34.35
N PHE A 109 -17.89 1.89 34.54
CA PHE A 109 -18.89 1.93 33.47
C PHE A 109 -18.78 3.23 32.66
N GLN A 110 -18.49 4.36 33.31
CA GLN A 110 -18.10 5.60 32.66
C GLN A 110 -16.79 5.41 31.91
N SER A 111 -15.78 4.68 32.41
CA SER A 111 -14.55 4.40 31.65
C SER A 111 -14.74 3.41 30.48
N VAL A 112 -15.74 2.50 30.59
CA VAL A 112 -16.13 1.56 29.51
C VAL A 112 -16.99 2.27 28.44
N LEU A 113 -17.77 3.30 28.81
CA LEU A 113 -18.50 4.17 27.87
C LEU A 113 -17.71 5.41 27.42
N SER A 114 -16.63 5.77 28.12
CA SER A 114 -15.70 6.87 27.82
C SER A 114 -14.38 6.36 27.27
N SER A 115 -14.35 5.14 26.74
CA SER A 115 -13.50 4.93 25.58
C SER A 115 -14.11 5.82 24.50
N PRO A 116 -13.49 6.93 24.08
CA PRO A 116 -13.93 7.53 22.84
C PRO A 116 -13.67 6.46 21.79
N ARG A 117 -14.70 5.71 21.39
CA ARG A 117 -14.74 5.22 20.02
C ARG A 117 -14.79 6.50 19.20
N VAL A 118 -13.62 7.03 18.89
CA VAL A 118 -13.44 7.94 17.78
C VAL A 118 -14.08 7.22 16.61
N ASN A 119 -15.14 7.82 16.08
CA ASN A 119 -15.79 7.35 14.88
C ASN A 119 -14.78 7.61 13.74
N THR A 120 -13.89 6.66 13.47
CA THR A 120 -12.83 6.74 12.44
C THR A 120 -13.34 6.44 11.03
N GLN A 121 -14.62 6.68 10.75
CA GLN A 121 -15.16 6.49 9.40
C GLN A 121 -15.53 7.88 8.86
N GLU A 122 -15.05 8.19 7.65
CA GLU A 122 -15.36 9.37 6.77
C GLU A 122 -14.28 10.47 6.61
N ARG A 123 -13.03 10.31 7.06
CA ARG A 123 -11.96 11.27 6.72
C ARG A 123 -10.73 10.58 6.17
N VAL A 124 -10.03 11.25 5.28
CA VAL A 124 -8.67 10.86 4.91
C VAL A 124 -7.81 10.97 6.16
N VAL A 125 -7.04 9.93 6.45
CA VAL A 125 -6.12 9.90 7.60
C VAL A 125 -4.73 9.61 7.11
N PHE A 126 -3.72 10.08 7.84
CA PHE A 126 -2.39 9.52 7.72
C PHE A 126 -2.40 8.07 8.25
N SER A 127 -1.43 7.25 7.84
CA SER A 127 -1.26 5.91 8.42
C SER A 127 -1.10 5.93 9.96
N SER A 128 -0.60 7.04 10.53
CA SER A 128 -0.55 7.30 11.97
C SER A 128 -1.93 7.46 12.64
N GLY A 129 -3.00 7.55 11.86
CA GLY A 129 -4.40 7.71 12.31
C GLY A 129 -4.85 9.16 12.48
N GLU A 130 -3.96 10.13 12.27
CA GLU A 130 -4.30 11.56 12.33
C GLU A 130 -5.13 11.97 11.11
N PRO A 131 -6.24 12.74 11.29
CA PRO A 131 -7.05 13.18 10.18
C PRO A 131 -6.33 14.22 9.32
N VAL A 132 -6.48 14.11 8.00
CA VAL A 132 -6.03 15.08 7.02
C VAL A 132 -7.20 15.98 6.65
N GLU A 133 -6.99 17.29 6.78
CA GLU A 133 -8.00 18.28 6.36
C GLU A 133 -7.99 18.42 4.83
N ASN A 134 -9.18 18.26 4.24
CA ASN A 134 -9.38 18.50 2.81
C ASN A 134 -9.15 19.98 2.48
N HIS A 135 -8.71 20.24 1.26
CA HIS A 135 -8.47 21.57 0.71
C HIS A 135 -7.37 22.38 1.40
N ILE A 136 -6.47 21.69 2.12
CA ILE A 136 -5.27 22.29 2.69
C ILE A 136 -4.05 21.77 1.95
N LYS A 137 -3.30 22.70 1.37
CA LYS A 137 -2.02 22.42 0.74
C LYS A 137 -1.01 21.94 1.78
N GLN A 138 -0.56 20.71 1.63
CA GLN A 138 0.52 20.09 2.38
C GLN A 138 1.84 20.20 1.62
N THR A 139 2.94 20.29 2.35
CA THR A 139 4.30 20.26 1.79
C THR A 139 5.15 19.32 2.60
N LEU A 140 5.81 18.40 1.91
CA LEU A 140 6.69 17.40 2.48
C LEU A 140 8.10 17.62 1.92
N ASN A 141 9.01 18.10 2.77
CA ASN A 141 10.38 18.44 2.36
C ASN A 141 11.32 17.23 2.37
N GLU A 142 11.10 16.29 3.29
CA GLU A 142 11.85 15.05 3.42
C GLU A 142 10.92 13.94 3.92
N GLY A 143 11.31 12.67 3.76
CA GLY A 143 10.49 11.54 4.19
C GLY A 143 9.42 11.16 3.18
N SER A 144 8.31 10.67 3.70
CA SER A 144 7.11 10.29 2.97
C SER A 144 5.88 10.50 3.85
N ALA A 145 4.70 10.35 3.25
CA ALA A 145 3.44 10.28 3.98
C ALA A 145 2.53 9.24 3.31
N GLU A 146 1.97 8.32 4.08
CA GLU A 146 0.92 7.43 3.59
C GLU A 146 -0.45 7.99 3.99
N LEU A 147 -1.33 8.15 3.01
CA LEU A 147 -2.71 8.59 3.16
C LEU A 147 -3.65 7.41 2.96
N HIS A 148 -4.57 7.21 3.89
CA HIS A 148 -5.65 6.23 3.77
C HIS A 148 -6.96 6.97 3.51
N PHE A 149 -7.52 6.77 2.32
CA PHE A 149 -8.78 7.34 1.91
C PHE A 149 -9.96 6.49 2.40
N PRO A 150 -11.13 7.10 2.70
CA PRO A 150 -12.34 6.37 3.10
C PRO A 150 -12.77 5.27 2.13
N THR A 151 -12.46 5.41 0.84
CA THR A 151 -12.72 4.41 -0.21
C THR A 151 -11.81 3.17 -0.15
N GLY A 152 -10.80 3.20 0.72
CA GLY A 152 -9.77 2.16 0.81
C GLY A 152 -8.55 2.42 -0.08
N ALA A 153 -8.54 3.48 -0.89
CA ALA A 153 -7.33 3.87 -1.61
C ALA A 153 -6.22 4.23 -0.62
N LYS A 154 -5.03 3.65 -0.80
CA LYS A 154 -3.83 3.95 -0.03
C LYS A 154 -2.83 4.67 -0.92
N VAL A 155 -2.39 5.85 -0.52
CA VAL A 155 -1.49 6.69 -1.32
C VAL A 155 -0.23 7.01 -0.54
N LEU A 156 0.90 6.53 -1.02
CA LEU A 156 2.20 6.80 -0.45
C LEU A 156 2.91 7.91 -1.22
N ILE A 157 3.05 9.07 -0.60
CA ILE A 157 3.67 10.26 -1.18
C ILE A 157 5.14 10.33 -0.73
N SER A 158 6.06 10.53 -1.67
CA SER A 158 7.49 10.68 -1.39
C SER A 158 7.95 12.13 -1.49
N ALA A 159 8.76 12.57 -0.53
CA ALA A 159 9.37 13.89 -0.58
C ALA A 159 10.45 14.00 -1.68
N PRO A 160 10.70 15.21 -2.21
CA PRO A 160 9.96 16.45 -1.95
C PRO A 160 8.61 16.44 -2.67
N ALA A 161 7.54 16.80 -1.95
CA ALA A 161 6.19 16.81 -2.51
C ALA A 161 5.34 17.98 -2.00
N SER A 162 4.42 18.43 -2.83
CA SER A 162 3.34 19.33 -2.46
C SER A 162 2.03 18.82 -3.04
N TYR A 163 1.06 18.62 -2.15
CA TYR A 163 -0.20 17.97 -2.47
C TYR A 163 -1.35 18.56 -1.65
N GLU A 164 -2.58 18.28 -2.06
CA GLU A 164 -3.80 18.68 -1.37
C GLU A 164 -4.80 17.53 -1.48
N VAL A 165 -5.40 17.10 -0.37
CA VAL A 165 -6.52 16.16 -0.42
C VAL A 165 -7.76 16.96 -0.81
N THR A 166 -8.46 16.59 -1.88
CA THR A 166 -9.60 17.36 -2.40
C THR A 166 -10.95 16.70 -2.09
N GLY A 167 -10.95 15.46 -1.61
CA GLY A 167 -12.17 14.72 -1.29
C GLY A 167 -11.89 13.32 -0.77
N ASN A 168 -12.96 12.55 -0.59
CA ASN A 168 -12.88 11.18 -0.04
C ASN A 168 -12.25 10.17 -0.99
N ASN A 169 -12.10 10.51 -2.27
CA ASN A 169 -11.46 9.67 -3.28
C ASN A 169 -10.67 10.52 -4.30
N SER A 170 -10.17 11.69 -3.88
CA SER A 170 -9.50 12.61 -4.80
C SER A 170 -8.43 13.45 -4.14
N MET A 171 -7.40 13.77 -4.91
CA MET A 171 -6.32 14.66 -4.49
C MET A 171 -5.74 15.47 -5.65
N HIS A 172 -5.03 16.53 -5.30
CA HIS A 172 -4.19 17.32 -6.21
C HIS A 172 -2.72 17.09 -5.86
N LEU A 173 -1.90 16.72 -6.85
CA LEU A 173 -0.45 16.64 -6.73
C LEU A 173 0.18 17.80 -7.52
N GLN A 174 0.63 18.84 -6.81
CA GLN A 174 1.29 19.99 -7.43
C GLN A 174 2.73 19.66 -7.85
N GLN A 175 3.44 18.93 -6.99
CA GLN A 175 4.84 18.51 -7.20
C GLN A 175 5.10 17.23 -6.40
N GLY A 176 5.97 16.37 -6.92
CA GLY A 176 6.49 15.20 -6.22
C GLY A 176 6.10 13.91 -6.92
N SER A 177 6.12 12.82 -6.17
CA SER A 177 5.68 11.51 -6.66
C SER A 177 4.92 10.75 -5.59
N PHE A 178 3.95 9.94 -6.02
CA PHE A 178 3.31 8.97 -5.14
C PHE A 178 3.09 7.63 -5.83
N ILE A 179 2.83 6.61 -5.02
CA ILE A 179 2.27 5.32 -5.44
C ILE A 179 0.88 5.19 -4.80
N ALA A 180 -0.12 4.83 -5.60
CA ALA A 180 -1.47 4.59 -5.15
C ALA A 180 -1.85 3.13 -5.37
N ASN A 181 -2.28 2.46 -4.30
CA ASN A 181 -2.92 1.15 -4.35
C ASN A 181 -4.41 1.34 -4.12
N VAL A 182 -5.19 1.12 -5.16
CA VAL A 182 -6.62 1.38 -5.16
C VAL A 182 -7.37 0.05 -5.27
N PRO A 183 -8.10 -0.36 -4.21
CA PRO A 183 -8.94 -1.55 -4.28
C PRO A 183 -10.18 -1.28 -5.16
N SER A 184 -10.98 -2.32 -5.40
CA SER A 184 -12.22 -2.18 -6.17
C SER A 184 -13.20 -1.15 -5.59
N SER A 185 -13.24 -1.00 -4.26
CA SER A 185 -14.06 0.00 -3.57
C SER A 185 -13.59 1.44 -3.79
N GLY A 186 -12.37 1.64 -4.31
CA GLY A 186 -11.80 2.95 -4.60
C GLY A 186 -11.71 3.31 -6.07
N ILE A 187 -12.29 2.48 -6.96
CA ILE A 187 -12.39 2.80 -8.40
C ILE A 187 -12.92 4.24 -8.57
N GLY A 188 -12.33 4.98 -9.50
CA GLY A 188 -12.59 6.40 -9.67
C GLY A 188 -11.71 7.31 -8.80
N PHE A 189 -10.66 6.77 -8.16
CA PHE A 189 -9.69 7.60 -7.44
C PHE A 189 -9.06 8.61 -8.40
N GLN A 190 -9.30 9.90 -8.13
CA GLN A 190 -8.95 10.99 -9.03
C GLN A 190 -7.72 11.73 -8.52
N VAL A 191 -6.76 11.93 -9.43
CA VAL A 191 -5.56 12.72 -9.16
C VAL A 191 -5.44 13.82 -10.19
N ASP A 192 -5.58 15.05 -9.72
CA ASP A 192 -5.30 16.24 -10.53
C ASP A 192 -3.83 16.65 -10.40
N THR A 193 -3.21 17.04 -11.50
CA THR A 193 -1.86 17.61 -11.54
C THR A 193 -1.89 18.92 -12.34
N PRO A 194 -0.83 19.75 -12.30
CA PRO A 194 -0.76 20.95 -13.14
C PRO A 194 -0.88 20.67 -14.64
N HIS A 195 -0.64 19.44 -15.09
CA HIS A 195 -0.58 19.10 -16.51
C HIS A 195 -1.75 18.23 -16.98
N GLY A 196 -2.53 17.64 -16.08
CA GLY A 196 -3.63 16.76 -16.45
C GLY A 196 -4.37 16.14 -15.27
N ARG A 197 -5.19 15.14 -15.58
CA ARG A 197 -5.94 14.33 -14.61
C ARG A 197 -5.64 12.86 -14.83
N VAL A 198 -5.56 12.10 -13.75
CA VAL A 198 -5.45 10.64 -13.77
C VAL A 198 -6.64 10.07 -13.01
N ILE A 199 -7.38 9.15 -13.63
CA ILE A 199 -8.51 8.44 -13.01
C ILE A 199 -8.16 6.96 -12.93
N ASP A 200 -8.25 6.42 -11.73
CA ASP A 200 -8.02 5.01 -11.46
C ASP A 200 -9.23 4.12 -11.79
N LEU A 201 -8.96 2.92 -12.32
CA LEU A 201 -9.95 1.88 -12.61
C LEU A 201 -9.77 0.60 -11.74
N GLY A 202 -9.14 0.71 -10.57
CA GLY A 202 -8.86 -0.38 -9.63
C GLY A 202 -7.44 -0.92 -9.77
N THR A 203 -6.45 -0.09 -9.46
CA THR A 203 -5.06 -0.27 -9.94
C THR A 203 -4.02 -0.04 -8.86
N LEU A 204 -2.82 -0.51 -9.13
CA LEU A 204 -1.58 -0.04 -8.53
C LEU A 204 -0.80 0.81 -9.54
N PHE A 205 -0.65 2.10 -9.27
CA PHE A 205 0.00 3.03 -10.21
C PHE A 205 0.82 4.09 -9.47
N SER A 206 1.74 4.73 -10.19
CA SER A 206 2.45 5.91 -9.71
C SER A 206 2.19 7.12 -10.59
N VAL A 207 2.27 8.28 -9.96
CA VAL A 207 2.27 9.57 -10.64
C VAL A 207 3.47 10.35 -10.15
N GLN A 208 4.22 10.92 -11.08
CA GLN A 208 5.30 11.85 -10.81
C GLN A 208 5.03 13.14 -11.58
N THR A 209 5.16 14.28 -10.90
CA THR A 209 4.98 15.58 -11.53
C THR A 209 5.97 16.58 -10.98
N VAL A 210 6.52 17.40 -11.86
CA VAL A 210 7.38 18.53 -11.50
C VAL A 210 6.69 19.78 -12.00
N GLU A 211 6.51 20.80 -11.14
CA GLU A 211 5.65 21.97 -11.36
C GLU A 211 5.78 22.68 -12.74
N LYS A 212 6.89 22.51 -13.46
CA LYS A 212 7.18 23.15 -14.76
C LYS A 212 7.38 22.18 -15.93
N LEU A 213 7.27 20.88 -15.73
CA LEU A 213 7.58 19.87 -16.73
C LEU A 213 6.31 19.17 -17.19
N ASP A 214 6.26 17.87 -16.99
CA ASP A 214 5.20 16.97 -17.39
C ASP A 214 4.72 16.18 -16.17
N THR A 215 3.62 15.46 -16.37
CA THR A 215 3.16 14.44 -15.43
C THR A 215 3.42 13.08 -16.05
N ARG A 216 4.27 12.28 -15.40
CA ARG A 216 4.49 10.89 -15.75
C ARG A 216 3.56 10.00 -14.94
N VAL A 217 2.91 9.07 -15.62
CA VAL A 217 2.03 8.06 -15.04
C VAL A 217 2.60 6.69 -15.41
N GLN A 218 2.73 5.80 -14.43
CA GLN A 218 3.14 4.42 -14.66
C GLN A 218 2.17 3.46 -13.98
N VAL A 219 1.71 2.46 -14.73
CA VAL A 219 0.78 1.45 -14.23
C VAL A 219 1.53 0.17 -13.94
N TYR A 220 1.43 -0.31 -12.70
CA TYR A 220 2.02 -1.57 -12.27
C TYR A 220 1.04 -2.73 -12.39
N ARG A 221 -0.24 -2.51 -12.04
CA ARG A 221 -1.32 -3.52 -12.12
C ARG A 221 -2.66 -2.83 -12.31
N GLY A 222 -3.54 -3.29 -13.20
CA GLY A 222 -4.82 -2.66 -13.50
C GLY A 222 -4.73 -1.65 -14.65
N LYS A 223 -5.58 -0.61 -14.62
CA LYS A 223 -5.75 0.36 -15.70
C LYS A 223 -6.00 1.78 -15.16
N VAL A 224 -5.45 2.78 -15.82
CA VAL A 224 -5.77 4.20 -15.53
C VAL A 224 -6.16 4.93 -16.80
N ILE A 225 -6.92 6.00 -16.66
CA ILE A 225 -7.18 6.97 -17.72
C ILE A 225 -6.36 8.22 -17.40
N ALA A 226 -5.38 8.52 -18.25
CA ALA A 226 -4.62 9.76 -18.22
C ALA A 226 -5.28 10.76 -19.17
N SER A 227 -5.60 11.95 -18.69
CA SER A 227 -6.34 12.98 -19.43
C SER A 227 -5.57 14.30 -19.45
N LEU A 228 -5.49 14.91 -20.62
CA LEU A 228 -5.03 16.29 -20.76
C LEU A 228 -6.24 17.21 -20.59
N MET A 229 -6.12 18.20 -19.72
CA MET A 229 -7.23 19.10 -19.37
C MET A 229 -7.08 20.43 -20.12
N ASN A 230 -8.19 20.99 -20.58
CA ASN A 230 -8.24 22.32 -21.17
C ASN A 230 -8.30 23.40 -20.07
N ARG A 231 -8.14 24.67 -20.45
CA ARG A 231 -8.16 25.80 -19.50
C ARG A 231 -9.49 26.00 -18.77
N ALA A 232 -10.59 25.45 -19.29
CA ALA A 232 -11.90 25.51 -18.66
C ALA A 232 -12.16 24.31 -17.72
N GLY A 233 -11.16 23.43 -17.53
CA GLY A 233 -11.26 22.26 -16.66
C GLY A 233 -11.93 21.04 -17.30
N GLY A 234 -12.21 21.07 -18.61
CA GLY A 234 -12.74 19.91 -19.33
C GLY A 234 -11.63 19.05 -19.95
N VAL A 235 -11.92 17.78 -20.21
CA VAL A 235 -10.98 16.88 -20.89
C VAL A 235 -10.79 17.29 -22.36
N GLN A 236 -9.55 17.49 -22.77
CA GLN A 236 -9.17 17.77 -24.16
C GLN A 236 -8.84 16.47 -24.91
N SER A 237 -8.07 15.59 -24.28
CA SER A 237 -7.73 14.27 -24.81
C SER A 237 -7.51 13.30 -23.65
N SER A 238 -7.63 12.01 -23.91
CA SER A 238 -7.40 10.96 -22.92
C SER A 238 -6.73 9.75 -23.53
N LYS A 239 -6.03 9.00 -22.68
CA LYS A 239 -5.39 7.76 -23.03
C LYS A 239 -5.51 6.78 -21.86
N GLN A 240 -5.96 5.58 -22.16
CA GLN A 240 -5.92 4.48 -21.21
C GLN A 240 -4.52 3.88 -21.16
N LEU A 241 -4.00 3.65 -19.97
CA LEU A 241 -2.78 2.89 -19.71
C LEU A 241 -3.15 1.62 -18.97
N SER A 242 -2.62 0.50 -19.44
CA SER A 242 -2.74 -0.82 -18.83
C SER A 242 -1.43 -1.20 -18.13
N GLU A 243 -1.40 -2.37 -17.52
CA GLU A 243 -0.21 -2.91 -16.84
C GLU A 243 1.07 -2.76 -17.67
N HIS A 244 2.13 -2.34 -16.98
CA HIS A 244 3.46 -2.08 -17.54
C HIS A 244 3.55 -0.92 -18.54
N GLN A 245 2.45 -0.23 -18.82
CA GLN A 245 2.45 0.96 -19.64
C GLN A 245 2.75 2.21 -18.81
N SER A 246 3.34 3.20 -19.48
CA SER A 246 3.57 4.51 -18.92
C SER A 246 3.33 5.59 -19.97
N ALA A 247 2.85 6.74 -19.53
CA ALA A 247 2.70 7.90 -20.39
C ALA A 247 3.10 9.18 -19.67
N THR A 248 3.41 10.17 -20.49
CA THR A 248 3.80 11.50 -20.10
C THR A 248 2.75 12.47 -20.62
N ILE A 249 2.05 13.14 -19.70
CA ILE A 249 1.10 14.21 -20.01
C ILE A 249 1.91 15.50 -20.11
N ASN A 250 2.05 16.02 -21.33
CA ASN A 250 2.77 17.27 -21.60
C ASN A 250 1.78 18.36 -21.98
N SER A 251 1.41 19.21 -21.01
CA SER A 251 0.47 20.31 -21.24
C SER A 251 1.03 21.41 -22.15
N THR A 252 2.36 21.53 -22.28
CA THR A 252 2.99 22.52 -23.19
C THR A 252 2.85 22.11 -24.64
N LYS A 253 3.02 20.81 -24.94
CA LYS A 253 2.81 20.24 -26.27
C LYS A 253 1.33 19.92 -26.57
N ASN A 254 0.48 19.88 -25.54
CA ASN A 254 -0.91 19.41 -25.61
C ASN A 254 -1.03 17.95 -26.05
N GLU A 255 -0.10 17.11 -25.60
CA GLU A 255 0.00 15.71 -26.02
C GLU A 255 0.14 14.77 -24.81
N ILE A 256 -0.38 13.56 -24.95
CA ILE A 256 -0.12 12.44 -24.05
C ILE A 256 0.77 11.47 -24.83
N GLU A 257 2.06 11.56 -24.59
CA GLU A 257 3.05 10.70 -25.22
C GLU A 257 3.14 9.43 -24.38
N GLU A 258 2.98 8.25 -25.00
CA GLU A 258 3.48 7.04 -24.33
C GLU A 258 4.97 7.26 -24.10
N ALA A 259 5.45 6.98 -22.89
CA ALA A 259 6.87 7.08 -22.64
C ALA A 259 7.52 5.96 -23.45
N ASP A 260 8.04 6.33 -24.63
CA ASP A 260 8.72 5.46 -25.58
C ASP A 260 10.12 5.13 -25.06
N ASP A 261 10.14 4.52 -23.88
CA ASP A 261 11.23 3.64 -23.54
C ASP A 261 10.93 2.34 -24.24
N SER A 262 11.67 2.05 -25.30
CA SER A 262 11.50 0.86 -26.15
C SER A 262 11.57 -0.47 -25.38
N LEU A 263 11.88 -0.39 -24.09
CA LEU A 263 11.83 -1.42 -23.07
C LEU A 263 11.29 -0.78 -21.77
N SER A 264 10.22 -1.35 -21.22
CA SER A 264 9.72 -1.06 -19.88
C SER A 264 10.85 -1.10 -18.83
N LEU A 265 10.68 -0.41 -17.70
CA LEU A 265 11.67 -0.43 -16.60
C LEU A 265 12.05 -1.88 -16.20
N ALA A 266 11.09 -2.80 -16.21
CA ALA A 266 11.32 -4.20 -15.94
C ALA A 266 12.27 -4.83 -16.95
N GLU A 267 12.03 -4.62 -18.25
CA GLU A 267 12.90 -5.10 -19.32
C GLU A 267 14.31 -4.50 -19.24
N LYS A 268 14.44 -3.20 -18.95
CA LYS A 268 15.75 -2.56 -18.70
C LYS A 268 16.49 -3.18 -17.53
N CYS A 269 15.74 -3.61 -16.52
CA CYS A 269 16.24 -4.30 -15.36
C CYS A 269 16.46 -5.80 -15.62
N GLY A 270 16.16 -6.34 -16.80
CA GLY A 270 16.19 -7.78 -17.06
C GLY A 270 15.24 -8.58 -16.16
N ILE A 271 14.10 -7.99 -15.80
CA ILE A 271 13.01 -8.62 -15.06
C ILE A 271 11.94 -9.00 -16.08
N LEU A 272 11.70 -10.31 -16.19
CA LEU A 272 10.71 -10.91 -17.10
C LEU A 272 9.30 -10.90 -16.49
N HIS A 273 9.20 -11.05 -15.17
CA HIS A 273 7.92 -11.17 -14.48
C HIS A 273 8.06 -10.80 -13.00
N LEU A 274 6.99 -10.21 -12.43
CA LEU A 274 6.81 -9.87 -11.02
C LEU A 274 5.44 -10.40 -10.58
N SER A 275 5.36 -10.99 -9.39
CA SER A 275 4.05 -11.32 -8.81
C SER A 275 3.29 -10.05 -8.37
N ASP A 276 1.97 -10.15 -8.21
CA ASP A 276 1.05 -9.04 -7.88
C ASP A 276 1.41 -8.21 -6.64
N SER A 277 2.17 -8.82 -5.73
CA SER A 277 2.64 -8.27 -4.46
C SER A 277 4.00 -7.58 -4.56
N VAL A 278 4.59 -7.48 -5.75
CA VAL A 278 5.95 -6.97 -5.96
C VAL A 278 5.94 -5.80 -6.93
N VAL A 279 6.46 -4.66 -6.47
CA VAL A 279 6.45 -3.40 -7.21
C VAL A 279 7.87 -3.00 -7.58
N LEU A 280 8.15 -2.88 -8.87
CA LEU A 280 9.44 -2.34 -9.34
C LEU A 280 9.39 -0.83 -9.40
N GLN A 281 10.29 -0.17 -8.68
CA GLN A 281 10.44 1.27 -8.67
C GLN A 281 11.86 1.66 -9.10
N GLU A 282 11.97 2.65 -9.99
CA GLU A 282 13.24 3.03 -10.62
C GLU A 282 14.30 3.50 -9.61
N SER A 283 13.87 4.19 -8.56
CA SER A 283 14.76 4.69 -7.51
C SER A 283 14.14 4.56 -6.13
N MET A 284 14.99 4.20 -5.16
CA MET A 284 14.65 4.20 -3.75
C MET A 284 14.74 5.64 -3.21
N PRO A 285 13.69 6.18 -2.58
CA PRO A 285 13.76 7.52 -2.00
C PRO A 285 14.82 7.65 -0.90
N ASP A 286 15.45 8.82 -0.85
CA ASP A 286 16.56 9.11 0.06
C ASP A 286 16.24 8.87 1.54
N ALA A 287 14.99 9.09 1.94
CA ALA A 287 14.55 8.87 3.31
C ALA A 287 14.60 7.38 3.70
N LEU A 288 14.20 6.48 2.79
CA LEU A 288 14.33 5.03 2.99
C LEU A 288 15.78 4.60 3.06
N ALA A 289 16.58 5.10 2.12
CA ALA A 289 18.00 4.84 2.07
C ALA A 289 18.69 5.13 3.41
N THR A 290 18.33 6.23 4.08
CA THR A 290 18.92 6.64 5.37
C THR A 290 18.49 5.81 6.59
N GLY A 291 17.68 4.76 6.43
CA GLY A 291 17.23 3.91 7.52
C GLY A 291 16.18 4.54 8.42
N LYS A 292 15.44 5.55 7.92
CA LYS A 292 14.17 5.94 8.53
C LYS A 292 13.16 4.82 8.22
N TYR A 293 12.64 4.17 9.25
CA TYR A 293 11.52 3.22 9.15
C TYR A 293 10.21 3.99 9.03
N GLN A 294 9.13 3.33 8.58
CA GLN A 294 7.81 3.95 8.40
C GLN A 294 7.77 5.00 7.29
N VAL A 295 8.64 4.84 6.29
CA VAL A 295 8.70 5.75 5.13
C VAL A 295 7.99 5.11 3.93
N PHE A 296 7.82 3.79 3.86
CA PHE A 296 7.08 3.13 2.78
C PHE A 296 6.08 2.13 3.37
N GLU A 297 5.31 2.57 4.35
CA GLU A 297 4.27 1.73 4.96
C GLU A 297 3.30 1.27 3.87
N HIS A 298 3.28 -0.04 3.58
CA HIS A 298 2.31 -0.64 2.70
C HIS A 298 2.11 -2.13 3.01
N ASP A 299 0.87 -2.50 3.36
CA ASP A 299 0.52 -3.90 3.58
C ASP A 299 0.59 -4.74 2.31
N GLY A 300 1.26 -5.89 2.38
CA GLY A 300 1.21 -6.89 1.31
C GLY A 300 1.85 -6.49 -0.01
N LEU A 301 2.60 -5.39 -0.06
CA LEU A 301 3.45 -5.02 -1.20
C LEU A 301 4.92 -4.96 -0.77
N ALA A 302 5.76 -5.71 -1.48
CA ALA A 302 7.21 -5.58 -1.42
C ALA A 302 7.69 -4.73 -2.60
N PHE A 303 8.70 -3.90 -2.37
CA PHE A 303 9.28 -3.05 -3.38
C PHE A 303 10.63 -3.61 -3.84
N VAL A 304 10.90 -3.46 -5.13
CA VAL A 304 12.15 -3.81 -5.80
C VAL A 304 12.75 -2.55 -6.37
N PHE A 305 14.00 -2.29 -6.03
CA PHE A 305 14.74 -1.13 -6.52
C PHE A 305 16.03 -1.59 -7.20
N PRO A 306 16.30 -1.22 -8.47
CA PRO A 306 17.62 -1.39 -9.05
C PRO A 306 18.58 -0.40 -8.37
N GLU A 307 19.39 -0.86 -7.41
CA GLU A 307 20.35 0.02 -6.73
C GLU A 307 21.49 0.41 -7.67
N ARG A 308 22.04 -0.57 -8.39
CA ARG A 308 23.14 -0.31 -9.31
C ARG A 308 23.33 -1.45 -10.30
N THR A 309 23.48 -1.11 -11.57
CA THR A 309 23.75 -2.05 -12.65
C THR A 309 25.17 -1.90 -13.15
N GLN A 310 25.66 -2.93 -13.86
CA GLN A 310 26.96 -2.99 -14.51
C GLN A 310 28.14 -2.71 -13.56
N VAL A 311 28.06 -3.21 -12.32
CA VAL A 311 29.10 -3.05 -11.31
C VAL A 311 30.17 -4.10 -11.51
N SER A 312 31.40 -3.67 -11.82
CA SER A 312 32.56 -4.56 -11.84
C SER A 312 33.15 -4.71 -10.43
N LEU A 313 33.16 -5.93 -9.91
CA LEU A 313 33.66 -6.24 -8.57
C LEU A 313 35.19 -6.08 -8.50
N LYS A 314 35.68 -5.25 -7.58
CA LYS A 314 37.14 -5.04 -7.37
C LYS A 314 37.77 -6.09 -6.45
N SER A 315 36.95 -6.76 -5.66
CA SER A 315 37.32 -7.82 -4.73
C SER A 315 36.25 -8.89 -4.74
N ASP A 316 36.59 -10.05 -4.19
CA ASP A 316 35.62 -11.11 -3.97
C ASP A 316 34.46 -10.61 -3.09
N LEU A 317 33.25 -11.06 -3.40
CA LEU A 317 32.03 -10.69 -2.70
C LEU A 317 31.37 -11.94 -2.11
N GLU A 318 31.26 -11.98 -0.78
CA GLU A 318 30.55 -13.02 -0.06
C GLU A 318 29.04 -12.79 -0.10
N LEU A 319 28.27 -13.86 -0.31
CA LEU A 319 26.81 -13.82 -0.36
C LEU A 319 26.19 -15.19 -0.03
N VAL A 320 24.86 -15.24 0.02
CA VAL A 320 24.09 -16.47 0.19
C VAL A 320 23.64 -17.02 -1.17
N THR A 321 24.12 -18.22 -1.54
CA THR A 321 23.76 -18.88 -2.81
C THR A 321 22.60 -19.86 -2.69
N GLN A 322 22.38 -20.42 -1.50
CA GLN A 322 21.34 -21.43 -1.27
C GLN A 322 20.48 -21.00 -0.07
N PRO A 323 19.62 -19.97 -0.23
CA PRO A 323 19.01 -19.33 0.93
C PRO A 323 17.96 -20.21 1.61
N ALA A 324 17.42 -21.21 0.91
CA ALA A 324 16.46 -22.19 1.42
C ALA A 324 17.06 -23.25 2.38
N GLU A 325 18.38 -23.43 2.42
CA GLU A 325 19.00 -24.46 3.26
C GLU A 325 19.10 -24.00 4.72
N THR A 326 18.25 -24.54 5.60
CA THR A 326 18.04 -24.05 6.97
C THR A 326 19.24 -24.18 7.94
N ARG A 327 20.31 -24.93 7.63
CA ARG A 327 21.28 -25.37 8.68
C ARG A 327 22.77 -25.48 8.32
N SER A 328 23.34 -24.73 7.38
CA SER A 328 24.76 -24.98 7.01
C SER A 328 25.60 -23.81 6.50
N LYS A 329 26.92 -23.89 6.76
CA LYS A 329 28.01 -23.19 6.04
C LYS A 329 27.89 -23.32 4.50
N LYS A 330 27.11 -24.29 4.01
CA LYS A 330 26.80 -24.51 2.57
C LYS A 330 26.00 -23.38 1.93
N ARG A 331 25.32 -22.52 2.70
CA ARG A 331 24.64 -21.33 2.18
C ARG A 331 25.62 -20.33 1.55
N ALA A 332 26.84 -20.26 2.09
CA ALA A 332 27.83 -19.27 1.68
C ALA A 332 28.36 -19.56 0.28
N GLY A 333 28.41 -18.52 -0.56
CA GLY A 333 29.16 -18.53 -1.79
C GLY A 333 29.92 -17.23 -1.98
N VAL A 334 30.80 -17.24 -2.96
CA VAL A 334 31.67 -16.11 -3.29
C VAL A 334 31.56 -15.83 -4.78
N ILE A 335 31.36 -14.55 -5.13
CA ILE A 335 31.58 -14.08 -6.50
C ILE A 335 33.00 -13.54 -6.57
N THR A 336 33.77 -14.01 -7.56
CA THR A 336 35.17 -13.58 -7.73
C THR A 336 35.24 -12.14 -8.25
N ALA A 337 36.30 -11.45 -7.85
CA ALA A 337 36.69 -10.16 -8.44
C ALA A 337 36.71 -10.22 -9.98
N GLY A 338 36.35 -9.10 -10.61
CA GLY A 338 36.22 -8.95 -12.07
C GLY A 338 34.86 -9.35 -12.63
N THR A 339 33.98 -9.98 -11.85
CA THR A 339 32.61 -10.27 -12.28
C THR A 339 31.79 -8.98 -12.37
N ASN A 340 31.05 -8.79 -13.46
CA ASN A 340 30.08 -7.70 -13.60
C ASN A 340 28.71 -8.14 -13.07
N VAL A 341 28.12 -7.33 -12.19
CA VAL A 341 26.86 -7.63 -11.50
C VAL A 341 25.88 -6.47 -11.51
N ASP A 342 24.61 -6.82 -11.48
CA ASP A 342 23.51 -5.90 -11.16
C ASP A 342 23.01 -6.22 -9.75
N CYS A 343 22.66 -5.17 -9.00
CA CYS A 343 22.17 -5.25 -7.64
C CYS A 343 20.78 -4.66 -7.55
N TYR A 344 19.85 -5.46 -7.02
CA TYR A 344 18.48 -5.06 -6.71
C TYR A 344 18.27 -5.13 -5.20
N ARG A 345 17.59 -4.14 -4.63
CA ARG A 345 17.14 -4.15 -3.25
C ARG A 345 15.69 -4.57 -3.20
N ILE A 346 15.40 -5.56 -2.37
CA ILE A 346 14.04 -5.90 -1.97
C ILE A 346 13.78 -5.23 -0.61
N TYR A 347 12.61 -4.64 -0.47
CA TYR A 347 12.24 -3.85 0.69
C TYR A 347 10.77 -4.11 1.05
N TYR A 348 10.50 -4.36 2.32
CA TYR A 348 9.14 -4.54 2.83
C TYR A 348 8.97 -3.88 4.19
N ASP A 349 8.00 -2.97 4.26
CA ASP A 349 7.65 -2.16 5.44
C ASP A 349 6.12 -2.14 5.55
N PRO A 350 5.48 -3.10 6.23
CA PRO A 350 4.01 -3.18 6.30
C PRO A 350 3.37 -2.05 7.14
N ALA A 351 2.15 -1.63 6.75
CA ALA A 351 1.38 -0.57 7.38
C ALA A 351 0.43 -1.09 8.49
N GLN A 352 0.91 -1.16 9.74
CA GLN A 352 0.14 -1.38 10.99
C GLN A 352 -0.60 -2.71 11.27
N LYS A 353 -0.35 -3.25 12.48
CA LYS A 353 -1.19 -3.14 13.71
C LYS A 353 -0.35 -3.62 14.90
N GLU A 354 -0.45 -2.96 16.06
CA GLU A 354 0.30 -3.33 17.27
C GLU A 354 0.14 -4.84 17.58
N GLY A 355 1.25 -5.59 17.56
CA GLY A 355 1.28 -7.03 17.83
C GLY A 355 0.96 -7.96 16.64
N ALA A 356 0.82 -7.45 15.41
CA ALA A 356 0.59 -8.25 14.21
C ALA A 356 1.83 -8.30 13.30
N TYR A 357 2.11 -9.50 12.76
CA TYR A 357 3.06 -9.70 11.68
C TYR A 357 2.31 -9.92 10.37
N ILE A 358 2.66 -9.16 9.33
CA ILE A 358 1.96 -9.18 8.05
C ILE A 358 2.86 -9.85 7.02
N PRO A 359 2.47 -11.01 6.46
CA PRO A 359 3.27 -11.67 5.44
C PRO A 359 3.12 -10.98 4.09
N VAL A 360 4.20 -10.91 3.32
CA VAL A 360 4.17 -10.68 1.88
C VAL A 360 4.85 -11.84 1.16
N LEU A 361 4.16 -12.40 0.16
CA LEU A 361 4.69 -13.45 -0.71
C LEU A 361 5.06 -12.81 -2.02
N GLY A 362 6.31 -12.87 -2.46
CA GLY A 362 6.76 -12.26 -3.70
C GLY A 362 7.55 -13.21 -4.59
N GLU A 363 7.46 -13.01 -5.89
CA GLU A 363 8.22 -13.74 -6.90
C GLU A 363 8.73 -12.79 -8.00
N ILE A 364 10.00 -12.94 -8.37
CA ILE A 364 10.69 -12.14 -9.39
C ILE A 364 11.41 -13.09 -10.34
N HIS A 365 11.15 -12.94 -11.64
CA HIS A 365 11.80 -13.72 -12.68
C HIS A 365 12.78 -12.82 -13.42
N PHE A 366 14.05 -13.18 -13.41
CA PHE A 366 15.10 -12.49 -14.14
C PHE A 366 15.42 -13.21 -15.45
N ASP A 367 15.79 -12.46 -16.47
CA ASP A 367 16.31 -13.00 -17.73
C ASP A 367 17.72 -13.60 -17.58
N ARG A 368 18.41 -13.24 -16.50
CA ARG A 368 19.80 -13.56 -16.20
C ARG A 368 19.94 -14.30 -14.87
N PRO A 369 21.01 -15.10 -14.70
CA PRO A 369 21.21 -15.86 -13.48
C PRO A 369 21.43 -14.97 -12.25
N ILE A 370 20.68 -15.24 -11.20
CA ILE A 370 20.90 -14.82 -9.81
C ILE A 370 22.16 -15.52 -9.31
N LEU A 371 23.16 -14.73 -8.96
CA LEU A 371 24.42 -15.21 -8.40
C LEU A 371 24.25 -15.53 -6.90
N GLY A 372 23.45 -14.72 -6.20
CA GLY A 372 22.98 -14.98 -4.84
C GLY A 372 22.32 -13.76 -4.22
N VAL A 373 22.09 -13.82 -2.91
CA VAL A 373 21.43 -12.76 -2.14
C VAL A 373 22.26 -12.35 -0.92
N ILE A 374 22.08 -11.13 -0.43
CA ILE A 374 22.69 -10.61 0.79
C ILE A 374 21.57 -10.31 1.78
N LEU A 375 21.41 -11.17 2.78
CA LEU A 375 20.34 -11.12 3.79
C LEU A 375 20.80 -10.51 5.11
N ASP A 376 22.09 -10.66 5.43
CA ASP A 376 22.64 -10.25 6.72
C ASP A 376 22.93 -8.74 6.76
N ARG A 377 22.45 -8.08 7.82
CA ARG A 377 22.62 -6.65 8.08
C ARG A 377 24.08 -6.18 7.93
N LYS A 378 25.05 -6.93 8.47
CA LYS A 378 26.46 -6.53 8.44
C LYS A 378 26.99 -6.54 7.01
N VAL A 379 26.61 -7.53 6.21
CA VAL A 379 27.03 -7.64 4.81
C VAL A 379 26.33 -6.58 3.95
N LEU A 380 25.06 -6.24 4.23
CA LEU A 380 24.38 -5.10 3.62
C LEU A 380 25.15 -3.80 3.87
N THR A 381 25.46 -3.48 5.13
CA THR A 381 26.24 -2.27 5.47
C THR A 381 27.61 -2.24 4.78
N GLN A 382 28.29 -3.38 4.69
CA GLN A 382 29.60 -3.46 4.01
C GLN A 382 29.52 -3.21 2.51
N THR A 383 28.37 -3.52 1.89
CA THR A 383 28.18 -3.45 0.44
C THR A 383 27.54 -2.16 -0.04
N ASP A 384 27.20 -1.23 0.86
CA ASP A 384 26.59 0.06 0.49
C ASP A 384 27.50 0.93 -0.37
N ARG A 385 28.80 0.98 -0.03
CA ARG A 385 29.77 1.73 -0.86
C ARG A 385 29.86 1.21 -2.29
N LEU A 386 29.51 -0.07 -2.49
CA LEU A 386 29.54 -0.70 -3.79
C LEU A 386 28.24 -0.43 -4.56
N PHE A 387 27.09 -0.62 -3.92
CA PHE A 387 25.79 -0.62 -4.61
C PHE A 387 24.91 0.60 -4.34
N HIS A 388 24.92 1.16 -3.14
CA HIS A 388 23.96 2.19 -2.76
C HIS A 388 24.16 3.48 -3.60
N PRO A 389 23.13 3.99 -4.31
CA PRO A 389 23.25 5.17 -5.19
C PRO A 389 23.85 6.40 -4.49
N LEU A 390 23.39 6.67 -3.28
CA LEU A 390 23.80 7.83 -2.48
C LEU A 390 25.26 7.80 -1.99
N CYS A 391 25.92 6.62 -1.98
CA CYS A 391 27.34 6.53 -1.64
C CYS A 391 28.28 6.99 -2.76
N ARG A 392 27.77 7.28 -3.98
CA ARG A 392 28.59 7.78 -5.09
C ARG A 392 29.30 9.09 -4.75
N ASN A 393 28.61 9.99 -4.06
CA ASN A 393 29.09 11.35 -3.79
C ASN A 393 29.54 11.54 -2.33
N ASP A 394 29.10 10.67 -1.42
CA ASP A 394 29.51 10.67 -0.02
C ASP A 394 29.72 9.24 0.49
N SER A 395 30.97 8.79 0.47
CA SER A 395 31.36 7.43 0.88
C SER A 395 31.34 7.21 2.39
N ASN A 396 31.10 8.27 3.18
CA ASN A 396 30.97 8.24 4.64
C ASN A 396 29.52 8.23 5.10
N ARG A 397 28.55 8.30 4.18
CA ARG A 397 27.13 8.16 4.51
C ARG A 397 26.86 6.79 5.14
N LEU A 398 26.21 6.82 6.30
CA LEU A 398 25.86 5.63 7.08
C LEU A 398 24.37 5.32 6.85
N PHE A 399 24.08 4.06 6.59
CA PHE A 399 22.72 3.55 6.45
C PHE A 399 22.43 2.55 7.57
N ILE A 400 21.22 2.60 8.11
CA ILE A 400 20.79 1.70 9.17
C ILE A 400 19.96 0.58 8.56
N HIS A 401 20.61 -0.57 8.34
CA HIS A 401 19.93 -1.75 7.83
C HIS A 401 19.30 -2.60 8.92
N GLN A 402 18.17 -3.25 8.63
CA GLN A 402 17.55 -4.28 9.49
C GLN A 402 17.91 -5.69 9.00
N GLY A 403 18.12 -5.89 7.69
CA GLY A 403 18.39 -7.21 7.09
C GLY A 403 17.12 -8.05 6.96
N THR A 404 17.28 -9.37 6.79
CA THR A 404 16.16 -10.33 6.76
C THR A 404 16.44 -11.46 7.77
N GLU A 405 15.48 -11.78 8.62
CA GLU A 405 15.63 -12.78 9.68
C GLU A 405 15.25 -14.18 9.17
N THR A 406 16.03 -14.72 8.22
CA THR A 406 15.86 -16.13 7.81
C THR A 406 16.32 -17.05 8.95
N ASP A 407 15.42 -17.73 9.66
CA ASP A 407 15.78 -18.54 10.82
C ASP A 407 16.66 -19.77 10.51
N THR A 408 17.48 -20.07 11.51
CA THR A 408 18.45 -21.15 11.62
C THR A 408 17.90 -22.37 12.39
N GLY A 409 16.60 -22.38 12.71
CA GLY A 409 15.84 -23.53 13.17
C GLY A 409 16.18 -23.96 14.60
N GLY A 410 15.39 -23.53 15.58
CA GLY A 410 15.63 -23.86 16.99
C GLY A 410 14.47 -24.38 17.82
N LYS A 411 13.34 -23.68 17.93
CA LYS A 411 12.45 -23.91 19.11
C LYS A 411 10.95 -24.02 18.85
N ASP A 412 10.44 -23.67 17.67
CA ASP A 412 9.02 -23.84 17.38
C ASP A 412 8.76 -24.13 15.89
N PRO A 413 8.27 -25.33 15.52
CA PRO A 413 7.86 -25.63 14.15
C PRO A 413 6.63 -24.82 13.67
N LYS A 414 6.00 -24.02 14.55
CA LYS A 414 4.95 -23.05 14.20
C LYS A 414 5.45 -21.62 14.04
N ALA A 415 6.71 -21.33 14.36
CA ALA A 415 7.27 -20.01 14.14
C ALA A 415 7.34 -19.74 12.63
N ARG A 416 6.81 -18.60 12.22
CA ARG A 416 6.84 -18.12 10.85
C ARG A 416 8.10 -17.27 10.69
N TYR A 417 8.89 -17.54 9.67
CA TYR A 417 10.17 -16.89 9.41
C TYR A 417 10.22 -16.41 7.98
N ASP A 418 11.14 -15.49 7.71
CA ASP A 418 11.40 -15.09 6.33
C ASP A 418 11.97 -16.27 5.55
N GLU A 419 11.39 -16.52 4.39
CA GLU A 419 11.87 -17.51 3.44
C GLU A 419 12.37 -16.79 2.19
N VAL A 420 13.57 -17.12 1.73
CA VAL A 420 14.08 -16.69 0.43
C VAL A 420 14.58 -17.92 -0.31
N LYS A 421 14.20 -18.04 -1.58
CA LYS A 421 14.53 -19.20 -2.43
C LYS A 421 15.00 -18.70 -3.79
N ILE A 422 16.02 -19.38 -4.31
CA ILE A 422 16.49 -19.20 -5.69
C ILE A 422 16.20 -20.51 -6.40
N SER A 423 15.53 -20.45 -7.56
CA SER A 423 15.23 -21.63 -8.36
C SER A 423 16.50 -22.36 -8.83
N PRO A 424 16.40 -23.65 -9.20
CA PRO A 424 17.57 -24.42 -9.68
C PRO A 424 18.25 -23.84 -10.92
N ASP A 425 17.49 -23.23 -11.84
CA ASP A 425 18.01 -22.52 -13.02
C ASP A 425 18.57 -21.12 -12.67
N ARG A 426 18.40 -20.72 -11.41
CA ARG A 426 18.80 -19.46 -10.80
C ARG A 426 18.21 -18.24 -11.48
N ARG A 427 17.04 -18.34 -12.09
CA ARG A 427 16.36 -17.20 -12.72
C ARG A 427 15.17 -16.68 -11.93
N THR A 428 14.63 -17.46 -11.01
CA THR A 428 13.50 -17.08 -10.19
C THR A 428 13.93 -16.90 -8.75
N LEU A 429 13.59 -15.75 -8.18
CA LEU A 429 13.65 -15.46 -6.76
C LEU A 429 12.23 -15.53 -6.20
N SER A 430 11.99 -16.36 -5.20
CA SER A 430 10.73 -16.39 -4.46
C SER A 430 11.00 -16.08 -2.99
N PHE A 431 10.15 -15.29 -2.36
CA PHE A 431 10.28 -14.94 -0.96
C PHE A 431 8.94 -14.88 -0.23
N MET A 432 9.00 -15.13 1.07
CA MET A 432 7.97 -14.81 2.04
C MET A 432 8.64 -13.96 3.10
N LEU A 433 8.26 -12.70 3.23
CA LEU A 433 8.76 -11.82 4.29
C LEU A 433 7.66 -11.63 5.32
N LEU A 434 8.02 -11.60 6.59
CA LEU A 434 7.11 -11.50 7.71
C LEU A 434 7.60 -10.41 8.66
N SER A 435 7.18 -9.18 8.37
CA SER A 435 7.56 -8.00 9.16
C SER A 435 6.39 -7.45 10.01
N GLY A 436 6.70 -6.52 10.92
CA GLY A 436 5.76 -5.82 11.81
C GLY A 436 6.27 -4.42 12.20
N GLU A 437 5.53 -3.71 13.07
CA GLU A 437 5.58 -2.25 13.35
C GLU A 437 6.96 -1.60 13.60
N ARG A 438 8.00 -2.36 13.95
CA ARG A 438 9.35 -1.84 14.30
C ARG A 438 10.47 -2.39 13.42
N PHE A 439 10.10 -3.21 12.44
CA PHE A 439 11.03 -3.96 11.64
C PHE A 439 10.72 -3.74 10.17
N VAL A 440 11.77 -3.75 9.38
CA VAL A 440 11.70 -3.71 7.93
C VAL A 440 12.49 -4.89 7.46
N ASP A 441 11.95 -5.63 6.52
CA ASP A 441 12.71 -6.67 5.87
C ASP A 441 13.33 -6.12 4.60
N GLU A 442 14.65 -6.24 4.53
CA GLU A 442 15.37 -5.83 3.34
C GLU A 442 16.55 -6.75 3.04
N PHE A 443 16.77 -6.98 1.74
CA PHE A 443 17.92 -7.73 1.28
C PHE A 443 18.31 -7.34 -0.15
N ARG A 444 19.56 -7.63 -0.52
CA ARG A 444 20.03 -7.45 -1.91
C ARG A 444 19.96 -8.75 -2.68
N VAL A 445 19.62 -8.64 -3.96
CA VAL A 445 19.70 -9.71 -4.96
C VAL A 445 20.79 -9.33 -5.94
N ILE A 446 21.76 -10.22 -6.12
CA ILE A 446 22.89 -10.01 -7.02
C ILE A 446 22.68 -10.87 -8.26
N VAL A 447 22.54 -10.23 -9.41
CA VAL A 447 22.29 -10.86 -10.72
C VAL A 447 23.49 -10.62 -11.61
N ARG A 448 23.77 -11.54 -12.53
CA ARG A 448 24.81 -11.33 -13.53
C ARG A 448 24.44 -10.16 -14.46
N SER A 449 25.34 -9.19 -14.61
CA SER A 449 25.20 -8.09 -15.57
C SER A 449 25.23 -8.62 -17.02
N PRO A 450 24.62 -7.93 -18.00
CA PRO A 450 24.82 -8.26 -19.41
C PRO A 450 26.31 -8.09 -19.75
N GLN A 451 26.81 -8.91 -20.69
CA GLN A 451 28.20 -8.84 -21.16
C GLN A 451 28.44 -7.63 -22.05
#